data_AF-A0A946N665-F1
#
_entry.id   AF-A0A946N665-F1
#
_cell.length_a   1.000
_cell.length_b   1.000
_cell.length_c   1.000
_cell.angle_alpha   90.00
_cell.angle_beta   90.00
_cell.angle_gamma   90.00
#
_symmetry.space_group_name_H-M   'P 1'
#
loop_
_entity.id
_entity.type
_entity.pdbx_description
1 polymer ?
#
loop_
_entity_poly.entity_id
_entity_poly.type
_entity_poly.pdbx_seq_one_letter_code
_entity_poly.pdbx_strand_id
1 'polypeptide(L)'
;QLITPPVTAGILESITRRTLLVLAKDMGLDAVERDVGRTELYLAEECLYCGTGQEIVPILSVDGKQIGDGQPAPLTRRLQQSYDDIVRCRNEAYKSWLTPVYAKDGE
;
A
#
# COMPACT_ATOMS: atom_id res chain seq x y z
N GLN A 1 11.22 7.25 -1.51
CA GLN A 1 10.31 7.14 -2.67
C GLN A 1 9.54 5.83 -2.54
N LEU A 2 8.30 5.77 -3.01
CA LEU A 2 7.54 4.53 -3.16
C LEU A 2 7.61 4.10 -4.62
N ILE A 3 8.08 2.88 -4.91
CA ILE A 3 8.26 2.38 -6.28
C ILE A 3 7.30 1.21 -6.50
N THR A 4 6.61 1.19 -7.63
CA THR A 4 5.75 0.07 -8.03
C THR A 4 5.80 -0.14 -9.56
N PRO A 5 5.69 -1.39 -10.05
CA PRO A 5 5.62 -1.63 -11.50
C PRO A 5 4.45 -0.90 -12.16
N PRO A 6 4.56 -0.46 -13.42
CA PRO A 6 3.44 0.12 -14.17
C PRO A 6 2.44 -0.98 -14.54
N VAL A 7 1.20 -0.59 -14.84
CA VAL A 7 0.17 -1.55 -15.30
C VAL A 7 0.57 -2.29 -16.60
N THR A 8 1.43 -1.68 -17.41
CA THR A 8 1.99 -2.28 -18.63
C THR A 8 2.99 -3.41 -18.39
N ALA A 9 3.44 -3.61 -17.15
CA ALA A 9 4.34 -4.72 -16.77
C ALA A 9 3.62 -6.07 -16.60
N GLY A 10 2.37 -6.19 -17.07
CA GLY A 10 1.58 -7.43 -16.98
C GLY A 10 0.98 -7.69 -15.59
N ILE A 11 0.82 -6.64 -14.76
CA ILE A 11 0.16 -6.74 -13.46
C ILE A 11 -1.33 -6.41 -13.58
N LEU A 12 -2.14 -6.91 -12.63
CA LEU A 12 -3.51 -6.44 -12.46
C LEU A 12 -3.49 -4.97 -12.02
N GLU A 13 -4.40 -4.16 -12.58
CA GLU A 13 -4.66 -2.79 -12.11
C GLU A 13 -5.37 -2.80 -10.75
N SER A 14 -4.61 -3.12 -9.70
CA SER A 14 -5.12 -3.30 -8.33
C SER A 14 -5.71 -2.00 -7.78
N ILE A 15 -6.94 -2.08 -7.28
CA ILE A 15 -7.60 -0.96 -6.59
C ILE A 15 -6.85 -0.62 -5.29
N THR A 16 -6.39 -1.61 -4.54
CA THR A 16 -5.59 -1.39 -3.31
C THR A 16 -4.27 -0.68 -3.63
N ARG A 17 -3.62 -1.02 -4.75
CA ARG A 17 -2.43 -0.31 -5.25
C ARG A 17 -2.75 1.14 -5.56
N ARG A 18 -3.86 1.41 -6.26
CA ARG A 18 -4.31 2.78 -6.55
C ARG A 18 -4.55 3.57 -5.28
N THR A 19 -5.19 2.97 -4.26
CA THR A 19 -5.36 3.57 -2.94
C THR A 19 -4.02 3.93 -2.31
N LEU A 20 -3.04 3.03 -2.33
CA LEU A 20 -1.69 3.32 -1.82
C LEU A 20 -0.98 4.46 -2.54
N LEU A 21 -1.10 4.56 -3.86
CA LEU A 21 -0.52 5.67 -4.63
C LEU A 21 -1.13 7.02 -4.26
N VAL A 22 -2.44 7.07 -4.04
CA VAL A 22 -3.13 8.28 -3.53
C VAL A 22 -2.62 8.63 -2.13
N LEU A 23 -2.58 7.65 -1.22
CA LEU A 23 -2.09 7.87 0.14
C LEU A 23 -0.63 8.33 0.17
N ALA A 24 0.20 7.76 -0.69
CA ALA A 24 1.60 8.15 -0.80
C ALA A 24 1.73 9.63 -1.17
N LYS A 25 0.98 10.07 -2.19
CA LYS A 25 0.91 11.48 -2.59
C LYS A 25 0.46 12.38 -1.43
N ASP A 26 -0.59 11.99 -0.71
CA ASP A 26 -1.14 12.78 0.40
C ASP A 26 -0.20 12.85 1.62
N MET A 27 0.69 11.86 1.78
CA MET A 27 1.77 11.88 2.76
C MET A 27 3.02 12.67 2.32
N GLY A 28 3.01 13.26 1.12
CA GLY A 28 4.16 13.94 0.54
C GLY A 28 5.27 12.97 0.09
N LEU A 29 4.94 11.71 -0.15
CA LEU A 29 5.88 10.71 -0.66
C LEU A 29 5.88 10.76 -2.18
N ASP A 30 7.08 10.79 -2.74
CA ASP A 30 7.30 10.62 -4.17
C ASP A 30 7.02 9.16 -4.57
N ALA A 31 5.93 8.94 -5.31
CA ALA A 31 5.49 7.63 -5.77
C ALA A 31 5.75 7.50 -7.29
N VAL A 32 6.55 6.50 -7.66
CA VAL A 32 7.07 6.30 -9.02
C VAL A 32 6.56 4.98 -9.58
N GLU A 33 5.82 5.08 -10.68
CA GLU A 33 5.42 3.93 -11.49
C GLU A 33 6.46 3.72 -12.59
N ARG A 34 7.27 2.66 -12.49
CA ARG A 34 8.32 2.32 -13.47
C ARG A 34 8.65 0.84 -13.46
N ASP A 35 9.29 0.34 -14.51
CA ASP A 35 9.79 -1.03 -14.50
C ASP A 35 10.72 -1.26 -13.31
N VAL A 36 10.55 -2.43 -12.67
CA VAL A 36 11.30 -2.82 -11.47
C VAL A 36 12.14 -4.04 -11.78
N GLY A 37 13.45 -3.91 -11.63
CA GLY A 37 14.40 -5.01 -11.74
C GLY A 37 14.32 -5.96 -10.55
N ARG A 38 14.61 -7.24 -10.76
CA ARG A 38 14.64 -8.22 -9.66
C ARG A 38 15.68 -7.87 -8.59
N THR A 39 16.86 -7.41 -9.01
CA THR A 39 18.00 -7.19 -8.11
C THR A 39 17.81 -5.97 -7.21
N GLU A 40 17.06 -4.95 -7.64
CA GLU A 40 16.79 -3.78 -6.78
C GLU A 40 15.86 -4.12 -5.61
N LEU A 41 15.06 -5.19 -5.70
CA LEU A 41 14.27 -5.67 -4.55
C LEU A 41 15.16 -6.00 -3.36
N TYR A 42 16.36 -6.57 -3.60
CA TYR A 42 17.31 -6.90 -2.54
C TYR A 42 17.98 -5.67 -1.90
N LEU A 43 17.86 -4.51 -2.53
CA LEU A 43 18.44 -3.24 -2.07
C LEU A 43 17.39 -2.30 -1.49
N ALA A 44 16.12 -2.71 -1.49
CA ALA A 44 15.04 -1.91 -0.96
C ALA A 44 15.18 -1.74 0.56
N GLU A 45 14.88 -0.54 1.06
CA GLU A 45 14.80 -0.26 2.50
C GLU A 45 13.58 -0.95 3.11
N GLU A 46 12.46 -0.92 2.38
CA GLU A 46 11.21 -1.56 2.75
C GLU A 46 10.58 -2.22 1.52
N CYS A 47 9.86 -3.32 1.72
CA CYS A 47 9.09 -3.97 0.67
C CYS A 47 7.73 -4.42 1.22
N LEU A 48 6.69 -4.34 0.39
CA LEU A 48 5.33 -4.75 0.74
C LEU A 48 4.61 -5.31 -0.48
N TYR A 49 3.55 -6.09 -0.25
CA TYR A 49 2.54 -6.37 -1.26
C TYR A 49 1.16 -5.88 -0.79
N CYS A 50 0.24 -5.73 -1.73
CA CYS A 50 -1.11 -5.25 -1.43
C CYS A 50 -2.19 -5.93 -2.27
N GLY A 51 -3.40 -6.00 -1.73
CA GLY A 51 -4.60 -6.46 -2.44
C GLY A 51 -5.78 -6.65 -1.49
N THR A 52 -7.01 -6.62 -2.00
CA THR A 52 -8.24 -6.62 -1.17
C THR A 52 -8.27 -7.72 -0.09
N GLY A 53 -7.81 -8.94 -0.40
CA GLY A 53 -7.87 -10.06 0.54
C GLY A 53 -6.77 -10.11 1.59
N GLN A 54 -5.66 -9.38 1.40
CA GLN A 54 -4.51 -9.37 2.33
C GLN A 54 -4.15 -7.96 2.80
N GLU A 55 -4.86 -6.95 2.30
CA GLU A 55 -4.68 -5.54 2.59
C GLU A 55 -3.28 -5.05 2.20
N ILE A 56 -2.44 -4.72 3.19
CA ILE A 56 -1.06 -4.26 3.01
C ILE A 56 -0.19 -5.12 3.93
N VAL A 57 0.76 -5.86 3.35
CA VAL A 57 1.57 -6.82 4.09
C VAL A 57 3.06 -6.54 3.85
N PRO A 58 3.87 -6.38 4.91
CA PRO A 58 5.32 -6.21 4.79
C PRO A 58 5.99 -7.48 4.27
N ILE A 59 6.97 -7.31 3.39
CA ILE A 59 7.86 -8.36 2.91
C ILE A 59 9.20 -8.19 3.61
N LEU A 60 9.56 -9.15 4.46
CA LEU A 60 10.77 -9.11 5.29
C LEU A 60 11.99 -9.76 4.61
N SER A 61 11.76 -10.59 3.60
CA SER A 61 12.82 -11.18 2.78
C SER A 61 12.32 -11.53 1.38
N VAL A 62 13.24 -11.51 0.41
CA VAL A 62 13.03 -11.96 -0.97
C VAL A 62 14.16 -12.90 -1.35
N ASP A 63 13.84 -14.10 -1.83
CA ASP A 63 14.83 -15.15 -2.16
C ASP A 63 15.80 -15.46 -1.00
N GLY A 64 15.30 -15.45 0.24
CA GLY A 64 16.11 -15.66 1.44
C GLY A 64 17.04 -14.51 1.80
N LYS A 65 17.06 -13.41 1.02
CA LYS A 65 17.77 -12.18 1.38
C LYS A 65 16.85 -11.29 2.19
N GLN A 66 17.31 -10.89 3.36
CA GLN A 66 16.59 -9.98 4.24
C GLN A 66 16.43 -8.61 3.57
N ILE A 67 15.24 -8.00 3.72
CA ILE A 67 14.96 -6.62 3.35
C ILE A 67 15.09 -5.75 4.60
N GLY A 68 15.82 -4.64 4.51
CA GLY A 68 16.09 -3.77 5.65
C GLY A 68 16.63 -4.53 6.87
N ASP A 69 16.04 -4.29 8.03
CA ASP A 69 16.38 -4.94 9.30
C ASP A 69 15.56 -6.22 9.58
N GLY A 70 14.77 -6.69 8.61
CA GLY A 70 13.91 -7.85 8.78
C GLY A 70 12.69 -7.60 9.67
N GLN A 71 12.35 -6.34 9.94
CA GLN A 71 11.13 -5.94 10.64
C GLN A 71 10.27 -5.06 9.73
N PRO A 72 8.95 -4.96 9.97
CA PRO A 72 8.12 -4.01 9.22
C PRO A 72 8.64 -2.58 9.46
N ALA A 73 9.07 -1.89 8.42
CA ALA A 73 9.69 -0.59 8.59
C ALA A 73 8.63 0.55 8.66
N PRO A 74 9.02 1.76 9.12
CA PRO A 74 8.06 2.81 9.50
C PRO A 74 7.13 3.26 8.37
N LEU A 75 7.59 3.30 7.12
CA LEU A 75 6.77 3.74 5.99
C LEU A 75 5.63 2.75 5.72
N THR A 76 5.96 1.46 5.70
CA THR A 76 5.01 0.38 5.49
C THR A 76 3.95 0.39 6.59
N ARG A 77 4.35 0.55 7.86
CA ARG A 77 3.37 0.66 8.97
C ARG A 77 2.49 1.89 8.84
N ARG A 78 3.03 3.03 8.39
CA ARG A 78 2.24 4.26 8.22
C ARG A 78 1.20 4.11 7.10
N LEU A 79 1.56 3.45 6.01
CA LEU A 79 0.63 3.09 4.93
C LEU A 79 -0.44 2.09 5.41
N GLN A 80 -0.03 1.05 6.15
CA GLN A 80 -0.95 0.09 6.78
C GLN A 80 -1.98 0.80 7.67
N GLN A 81 -1.51 1.64 8.60
CA GLN A 81 -2.38 2.36 9.51
C GLN A 81 -3.36 3.27 8.77
N SER A 82 -2.88 4.01 7.77
CA SER A 82 -3.71 4.94 7.02
C SER A 82 -4.77 4.23 6.19
N TYR A 83 -4.44 3.08 5.60
CA TYR A 83 -5.41 2.23 4.93
C TYR A 83 -6.43 1.65 5.91
N ASP A 84 -6.00 1.12 7.06
CA ASP A 84 -6.88 0.57 8.10
C ASP A 84 -7.86 1.63 8.60
N ASP A 85 -7.40 2.87 8.80
CA ASP A 85 -8.24 4.00 9.19
C ASP A 85 -9.28 4.34 8.12
N ILE A 86 -8.96 4.21 6.84
CA ILE A 86 -9.91 4.45 5.75
C ILE A 86 -10.96 3.34 5.71
N VAL A 87 -10.54 2.07 5.62
CA VAL A 87 -11.48 0.95 5.43
C VAL A 87 -12.37 0.73 6.67
N ARG A 88 -11.95 1.22 7.84
CA ARG A 88 -12.74 1.20 9.08
C ARG A 88 -13.47 2.52 9.38
N CYS A 89 -13.58 3.43 8.42
CA CYS A 89 -14.33 4.68 8.55
C CYS A 89 -13.83 5.59 9.70
N ARG A 90 -12.51 5.59 9.95
CA ARG A 90 -11.84 6.49 10.91
C ARG A 90 -11.14 7.67 10.22
N ASN A 91 -11.23 7.75 8.89
CA ASN A 91 -10.70 8.86 8.11
C ASN A 91 -11.81 9.50 7.26
N GLU A 92 -12.30 10.66 7.68
CA GLU A 92 -13.38 11.39 7.01
C GLU A 92 -13.01 11.86 5.60
N ALA A 93 -11.73 12.07 5.29
CA ALA A 93 -11.29 12.56 3.99
C ALA A 93 -11.57 11.57 2.85
N TYR A 94 -11.68 10.27 3.16
CA TYR A 94 -11.92 9.20 2.18
C TYR A 94 -13.27 8.51 2.35
N LYS A 95 -14.20 9.15 3.06
CA LYS A 95 -15.55 8.60 3.28
C LYS A 95 -16.29 8.26 1.98
N SER A 96 -16.00 8.99 0.90
CA SER A 96 -16.56 8.74 -0.44
C SER A 96 -16.13 7.40 -1.05
N TRP A 97 -15.12 6.72 -0.52
CA TRP A 97 -14.71 5.38 -0.97
C TRP A 97 -15.48 4.26 -0.28
N LEU A 98 -16.28 4.58 0.74
CA LEU A 98 -16.98 3.61 1.58
C LEU A 98 -18.47 3.61 1.23
N THR A 99 -19.02 2.43 1.02
CA THR A 99 -20.46 2.23 0.87
C THR A 99 -21.02 1.69 2.20
N PRO A 100 -21.81 2.46 2.95
CA PRO A 100 -22.47 1.96 4.16
C PRO A 100 -23.51 0.89 3.78
N VAL A 101 -23.48 -0.26 4.47
CA VAL A 101 -24.41 -1.37 4.21
C VAL A 101 -25.65 -1.28 5.10
N TYR A 102 -25.49 -0.78 6.32
CA TYR A 102 -26.58 -0.53 7.25
C TYR A 102 -26.74 0.98 7.43
N ALA A 103 -27.97 1.48 7.30
CA ALA A 103 -28.29 2.82 7.77
C ALA A 103 -28.01 2.89 9.27
N LYS A 104 -27.48 4.01 9.76
CA LYS A 104 -27.62 4.29 11.19
C LYS A 104 -29.11 4.41 11.45
N ASP A 105 -29.64 3.64 12.40
CA ASP A 105 -31.04 3.77 12.81
C ASP A 105 -31.35 5.26 13.10
N GLY A 106 -32.14 5.91 12.23
CA GLY A 106 -32.59 7.30 12.41
C GLY A 106 -32.14 8.35 11.38
N GLU A 107 -31.50 7.99 10.26
CA GLU A 107 -31.37 8.86 9.06
C GLU A 107 -32.16 8.32 7.86
#